data_AF-A0A1B8YJW6-F1
#
_entry.id   AF-A0A1B8YJW6-F1
#
_cell.length_a   1.000
_cell.length_b   1.000
_cell.length_c   1.000
_cell.angle_alpha   90.00
_cell.angle_beta   90.00
_cell.angle_gamma   90.00
#
_symmetry.space_group_name_H-M   'P 1'
#
loop_
_entity.id
_entity.type
_entity.pdbx_description
1 polymer ?
#
loop_
_entity_poly.entity_id
_entity_poly.type
_entity_poly.pdbx_seq_one_letter_code
_entity_poly.pdbx_strand_id
1 'polypeptide(L)'
;MNLNKKAFLISPFLFAISYASQACNVDPQIERIITQNGLANTKVMSMYRSCTLTVTADTPNKVTLTNSKAAKRDNVAEKAMYWYRGMGINEYIAFDQNKYKNVPCVTQASFCGIAPEYTYSQSYLTNRNPGVVIEFSTIEPSWLYNDFTVKHQCQYKAEGGGTYGLGVTGTSASCDAEYKRIGIGNIFNGWLSGKPAKIDVIISYVLLAK
;
A
#
# COMPACT_ATOMS: atom_id res chain seq x y z
N MET A 1 35.44 67.76 -16.12
CA MET A 1 33.98 67.82 -16.43
C MET A 1 33.67 66.65 -17.35
N ASN A 2 32.77 65.70 -17.11
CA ASN A 2 31.69 65.54 -16.13
C ASN A 2 31.54 64.05 -15.79
N LEU A 3 31.28 63.76 -14.51
CA LEU A 3 30.87 62.47 -13.97
C LEU A 3 29.40 62.18 -14.33
N ASN A 4 29.10 60.94 -14.75
CA ASN A 4 28.03 60.08 -14.21
C ASN A 4 27.65 58.98 -15.22
N LYS A 5 27.71 57.71 -14.79
CA LYS A 5 26.49 56.91 -14.59
C LYS A 5 26.84 55.63 -13.82
N LYS A 6 26.32 55.65 -12.60
CA LYS A 6 26.21 54.64 -11.55
C LYS A 6 26.16 53.19 -12.05
N ALA A 7 27.06 52.39 -11.50
CA ALA A 7 26.98 50.95 -11.44
C ALA A 7 25.74 50.53 -10.62
N PHE A 8 24.96 49.60 -11.17
CA PHE A 8 24.01 48.79 -10.41
C PHE A 8 24.37 47.33 -10.66
N LEU A 9 25.24 46.80 -9.80
CA LEU A 9 25.44 45.36 -9.65
C LEU A 9 24.30 44.86 -8.76
N ILE A 10 23.27 44.28 -9.37
CA ILE A 10 22.26 43.49 -8.66
C ILE A 10 22.42 42.05 -9.11
N SER A 11 23.12 41.25 -8.32
CA SER A 11 22.98 39.78 -8.26
C SER A 11 23.85 39.26 -7.11
N PRO A 12 23.54 38.14 -6.42
CA PRO A 12 22.34 37.30 -6.42
C PRO A 12 21.84 37.05 -4.99
N PHE A 13 20.56 37.29 -4.67
CA PHE A 13 19.95 36.67 -3.49
C PHE A 13 19.33 35.34 -3.91
N LEU A 14 20.18 34.32 -4.05
CA LEU A 14 19.74 32.93 -4.02
C LEU A 14 19.17 32.66 -2.63
N PHE A 15 17.84 32.72 -2.49
CA PHE A 15 17.14 32.11 -1.37
C PHE A 15 17.35 30.60 -1.46
N ALA A 16 18.46 30.12 -0.90
CA ALA A 16 18.57 28.74 -0.48
C ALA A 16 17.55 28.57 0.66
N ILE A 17 16.34 28.13 0.30
CA ILE A 17 15.41 27.57 1.27
C ILE A 17 16.08 26.29 1.73
N SER A 18 16.88 26.40 2.78
CA SER A 18 17.36 25.25 3.52
C SER A 18 16.13 24.56 4.09
N TYR A 19 15.58 23.61 3.33
CA TYR A 19 14.82 22.51 3.91
C TYR A 19 15.82 21.79 4.80
N ALA A 20 15.97 22.27 6.04
CA ALA A 20 16.44 21.44 7.11
C ALA A 20 15.44 20.28 7.16
N SER A 21 15.77 19.21 6.44
CA SER A 21 15.27 17.88 6.70
C SER A 21 15.48 17.70 8.19
N GLN A 22 14.44 17.89 8.99
CA GLN A 22 14.47 17.51 10.40
C GLN A 22 14.96 16.08 10.39
N ALA A 23 16.16 15.86 10.93
CA ALA A 23 16.76 14.54 10.94
C ALA A 23 15.76 13.62 11.63
N CYS A 24 15.30 12.60 10.90
CA CYS A 24 14.37 11.62 11.45
C CYS A 24 15.03 11.00 12.68
N ASN A 25 14.49 11.26 13.87
CA ASN A 25 15.00 10.64 15.09
C ASN A 25 14.42 9.22 15.18
N VAL A 26 15.13 8.28 14.57
CA VAL A 26 14.77 6.86 14.55
C VAL A 26 15.12 6.23 15.90
N ASP A 27 14.17 5.48 16.47
CA ASP A 27 14.39 4.74 17.69
C ASP A 27 15.07 3.39 17.37
N PRO A 28 16.31 3.14 17.85
CA PRO A 28 17.02 1.89 17.61
C PRO A 28 16.26 0.65 18.11
N GLN A 29 15.42 0.79 19.15
CA GLN A 29 14.59 -0.30 19.64
C GLN A 29 13.54 -0.71 18.62
N ILE A 30 12.92 0.25 17.93
CA ILE A 30 11.92 -0.02 16.90
C ILE A 30 12.59 -0.65 15.66
N GLU A 31 13.79 -0.20 15.27
CA GLU A 31 14.55 -0.87 14.20
C GLU A 31 14.86 -2.33 14.54
N ARG A 32 15.23 -2.60 15.80
CA ARG A 32 15.45 -3.97 16.28
C ARG A 32 14.18 -4.81 16.17
N ILE A 33 13.02 -4.27 16.55
CA ILE A 33 11.73 -4.97 16.46
C ILE A 33 11.35 -5.24 15.00
N ILE A 34 11.52 -4.27 14.09
CA ILE A 34 11.32 -4.46 12.63
C ILE A 34 12.22 -5.60 12.13
N THR A 35 13.48 -5.62 12.56
CA THR A 35 14.46 -6.64 12.19
C THR A 35 14.08 -8.03 12.73
N GLN A 36 13.63 -8.12 13.97
CA GLN A 36 13.17 -9.38 14.58
C GLN A 36 11.93 -9.96 13.88
N ASN A 37 11.08 -9.11 13.30
CA ASN A 37 9.97 -9.52 12.45
C ASN A 37 10.43 -9.86 11.00
N GLY A 38 11.74 -9.94 10.72
CA GLY A 38 12.27 -10.32 9.40
C GLY A 38 12.22 -9.20 8.35
N LEU A 39 11.92 -7.95 8.73
CA LEU A 39 11.67 -6.86 7.80
C LEU A 39 12.88 -5.94 7.54
N ALA A 40 14.07 -6.30 8.02
CA ALA A 40 15.28 -5.46 7.94
C ALA A 40 15.62 -4.99 6.51
N ASN A 41 15.42 -5.86 5.52
CA ASN A 41 15.76 -5.61 4.12
C ASN A 41 14.54 -5.26 3.24
N THR A 42 13.45 -4.80 3.86
CA THR A 42 12.20 -4.49 3.15
C THR A 42 11.95 -2.98 3.08
N LYS A 43 10.97 -2.57 2.26
CA LYS A 43 10.52 -1.18 2.21
C LYS A 43 10.06 -0.65 3.57
N VAL A 44 9.49 -1.49 4.47
CA VAL A 44 9.09 -1.08 5.83
C VAL A 44 10.26 -0.45 6.60
N MET A 45 11.42 -1.10 6.64
CA MET A 45 12.61 -0.56 7.33
C MET A 45 13.03 0.78 6.72
N SER A 46 13.08 0.86 5.38
CA SER A 46 13.45 2.11 4.70
C SER A 46 12.46 3.26 4.97
N MET A 47 11.16 2.96 5.02
CA MET A 47 10.12 3.96 5.30
C MET A 47 10.12 4.40 6.75
N TYR A 48 10.47 3.51 7.69
CA TYR A 48 10.67 3.90 9.08
C TYR A 48 11.87 4.83 9.22
N ARG A 49 13.00 4.48 8.60
CA ARG A 49 14.21 5.32 8.58
C ARG A 49 14.02 6.70 7.97
N SER A 50 13.12 6.82 7.00
CA SER A 50 12.75 8.09 6.38
C SER A 50 11.56 8.78 7.03
N CYS A 51 11.13 8.37 8.24
CA CYS A 51 9.98 8.92 8.97
C CYS A 51 8.65 8.89 8.18
N THR A 52 8.57 8.08 7.12
CA THR A 52 7.32 7.89 6.35
C THR A 52 6.38 6.94 7.09
N LEU A 53 6.94 5.97 7.81
CA LEU A 53 6.23 5.20 8.82
C LEU A 53 6.55 5.75 10.20
N THR A 54 5.51 6.06 10.97
CA THR A 54 5.64 6.58 12.34
C THR A 54 4.99 5.62 13.34
N VAL A 55 5.58 5.51 14.53
CA VAL A 55 5.01 4.73 15.64
C VAL A 55 3.74 5.42 16.12
N THR A 56 2.64 4.67 16.21
CA THR A 56 1.34 5.16 16.73
C THR A 56 0.86 4.40 17.95
N ALA A 57 1.38 3.19 18.17
CA ALA A 57 1.18 2.45 19.40
C ALA A 57 2.43 1.64 19.71
N ASP A 58 2.91 1.76 20.93
CA ASP A 58 3.96 0.93 21.48
C ASP A 58 3.48 0.31 22.80
N THR A 59 3.26 -1.00 22.79
CA THR A 59 2.71 -1.75 23.92
C THR A 59 3.67 -2.87 24.32
N PRO A 60 3.45 -3.57 25.44
CA PRO A 60 4.29 -4.72 25.80
C PRO A 60 4.35 -5.82 24.71
N ASN A 61 3.27 -5.99 23.94
CA ASN A 61 3.12 -7.12 23.02
C ASN A 61 3.27 -6.76 21.53
N LYS A 62 3.20 -5.48 21.18
CA LYS A 62 3.24 -5.03 19.78
C LYS A 62 3.74 -3.60 19.61
N VAL A 63 4.25 -3.35 18.41
CA VAL A 63 4.48 -2.01 17.84
C VAL A 63 3.56 -1.83 16.64
N THR A 64 2.97 -0.65 16.51
CA THR A 64 2.18 -0.25 15.34
C THR A 64 2.83 0.93 14.64
N LEU A 65 3.05 0.79 13.33
CA LEU A 65 3.53 1.87 12.46
C LEU A 65 2.43 2.25 11.46
N THR A 66 2.28 3.53 11.19
CA THR A 66 1.33 4.03 10.17
C THR A 66 1.99 4.96 9.19
N ASN A 67 1.50 4.96 7.95
CA ASN A 67 1.87 5.92 6.93
C ASN A 67 0.84 7.07 6.91
N SER A 68 1.29 8.30 7.06
CA SER A 68 0.44 9.49 6.99
C SER A 68 -0.03 9.82 5.57
N LYS A 69 0.67 9.30 4.55
CA LYS A 69 0.33 9.51 3.12
C LYS A 69 -0.71 8.52 2.59
N ALA A 70 -0.96 7.41 3.30
CA ALA A 70 -1.98 6.44 2.89
C ALA A 70 -3.39 6.98 3.18
N ALA A 71 -4.35 6.70 2.29
CA ALA A 71 -5.69 7.25 2.38
C ALA A 71 -6.51 6.65 3.53
N LYS A 72 -6.35 5.35 3.80
CA LYS A 72 -6.98 4.60 4.93
C LYS A 72 -8.50 4.88 5.02
N ARG A 73 -9.21 4.66 3.92
CA ARG A 73 -10.65 4.94 3.78
C ARG A 73 -11.46 3.66 3.96
N ASP A 74 -12.65 3.83 4.50
CA ASP A 74 -13.68 2.79 4.53
C ASP A 74 -14.77 3.20 3.53
N ASN A 75 -14.77 2.56 2.37
CA ASN A 75 -15.72 2.81 1.29
C ASN A 75 -16.45 1.52 0.91
N VAL A 76 -17.53 1.67 0.15
CA VAL A 76 -18.15 0.57 -0.59
C VAL A 76 -17.52 0.42 -1.97
N ALA A 77 -17.55 -0.80 -2.51
CA ALA A 77 -16.92 -1.17 -3.77
C ALA A 77 -17.34 -0.26 -4.93
N GLU A 78 -18.63 0.12 -4.99
CA GLU A 78 -19.18 0.96 -6.06
C GLU A 78 -18.58 2.38 -6.10
N LYS A 79 -17.90 2.82 -5.04
CA LYS A 79 -17.33 4.17 -4.90
C LYS A 79 -15.82 4.16 -4.62
N ALA A 80 -15.23 2.98 -4.48
CA ALA A 80 -13.87 2.85 -3.99
C ALA A 80 -12.83 3.20 -5.07
N MET A 81 -11.91 4.09 -4.70
CA MET A 81 -10.64 4.30 -5.41
C MET A 81 -9.50 3.49 -4.76
N TYR A 82 -9.60 3.24 -3.45
CA TYR A 82 -8.60 2.56 -2.66
C TYR A 82 -9.10 1.19 -2.24
N TRP A 83 -8.23 0.20 -2.35
CA TRP A 83 -8.47 -1.19 -2.00
C TRP A 83 -7.36 -1.66 -1.08
N TYR A 84 -7.68 -2.55 -0.16
CA TYR A 84 -6.81 -2.91 0.95
C TYR A 84 -6.64 -4.41 1.06
N ARG A 85 -5.46 -4.82 1.53
CA ARG A 85 -5.18 -6.19 1.93
C ARG A 85 -4.27 -6.20 3.14
N GLY A 86 -4.69 -6.88 4.19
CA GLY A 86 -3.80 -7.32 5.27
C GLY A 86 -3.00 -8.52 4.79
N MET A 87 -1.68 -8.37 4.73
CA MET A 87 -0.72 -9.42 4.39
C MET A 87 0.04 -9.82 5.65
N GLY A 88 0.13 -11.11 5.93
CA GLY A 88 1.07 -11.62 6.94
C GLY A 88 2.52 -11.30 6.53
N ILE A 89 3.42 -11.24 7.50
CA ILE A 89 4.84 -10.86 7.27
C ILE A 89 5.48 -11.60 6.08
N ASN A 90 5.32 -12.92 6.00
CA ASN A 90 5.92 -13.72 4.91
C ASN A 90 5.35 -13.38 3.53
N GLU A 91 4.04 -13.13 3.44
CA GLU A 91 3.39 -12.71 2.20
C GLU A 91 3.89 -11.31 1.79
N TYR A 92 3.98 -10.38 2.74
CA TYR A 92 4.51 -9.04 2.47
C TYR A 92 5.97 -9.09 2.00
N ILE A 93 6.83 -9.89 2.64
CA ILE A 93 8.23 -10.05 2.22
C ILE A 93 8.30 -10.54 0.76
N ALA A 94 7.50 -11.55 0.40
CA ALA A 94 7.45 -12.05 -0.98
C ALA A 94 6.95 -10.97 -1.96
N PHE A 95 6.01 -10.12 -1.53
CA PHE A 95 5.49 -9.02 -2.34
C PHE A 95 6.52 -7.90 -2.54
N ASP A 96 7.23 -7.51 -1.49
CA ASP A 96 8.31 -6.51 -1.54
C ASP A 96 9.49 -6.99 -2.39
N GLN A 97 9.89 -8.26 -2.26
CA GLN A 97 10.95 -8.87 -3.07
C GLN A 97 10.62 -8.86 -4.56
N ASN A 98 9.36 -9.09 -4.93
CA ASN A 98 8.90 -9.02 -6.32
C ASN A 98 8.64 -7.59 -6.82
N LYS A 99 9.00 -6.58 -6.02
CA LYS A 99 8.86 -5.15 -6.33
C LYS A 99 7.42 -4.75 -6.59
N TYR A 100 6.48 -5.31 -5.82
CA TYR A 100 5.06 -5.00 -5.87
C TYR A 100 4.40 -5.30 -7.22
N LYS A 101 4.96 -6.22 -8.00
CA LYS A 101 4.48 -6.55 -9.35
C LYS A 101 3.34 -7.56 -9.33
N ASN A 102 3.34 -8.49 -8.38
CA ASN A 102 2.37 -9.57 -8.30
C ASN A 102 1.99 -9.86 -6.85
N VAL A 103 0.70 -9.87 -6.52
CA VAL A 103 0.21 -10.28 -5.20
C VAL A 103 0.46 -11.78 -5.02
N PRO A 104 1.30 -12.21 -4.04
CA PRO A 104 1.76 -13.60 -3.98
C PRO A 104 0.67 -14.65 -3.74
N CYS A 105 -0.41 -14.29 -3.05
CA CYS A 105 -1.50 -15.23 -2.76
C CYS A 105 -2.35 -15.62 -3.97
N VAL A 106 -2.22 -14.92 -5.11
CA VAL A 106 -3.05 -15.16 -6.31
C VAL A 106 -2.92 -16.60 -6.81
N THR A 107 -1.73 -17.20 -6.68
CA THR A 107 -1.43 -18.57 -7.12
C THR A 107 -1.50 -19.61 -5.99
N GLN A 108 -1.86 -19.20 -4.78
CA GLN A 108 -1.86 -20.08 -3.61
C GLN A 108 -3.27 -20.58 -3.29
N ALA A 109 -3.35 -21.76 -2.68
CA ALA A 109 -4.60 -22.32 -2.16
C ALA A 109 -4.98 -21.70 -0.79
N SER A 110 -4.85 -20.38 -0.67
CA SER A 110 -5.11 -19.61 0.54
C SER A 110 -6.00 -18.41 0.26
N PHE A 111 -6.54 -17.79 1.32
CA PHE A 111 -7.38 -16.61 1.17
C PHE A 111 -6.61 -15.43 0.56
N CYS A 112 -7.10 -14.94 -0.57
CA CYS A 112 -6.47 -13.87 -1.33
C CYS A 112 -7.48 -12.75 -1.63
N GLY A 113 -8.10 -12.18 -0.60
CA GLY A 113 -9.05 -11.07 -0.73
C GLY A 113 -8.42 -9.68 -0.77
N ILE A 114 -9.09 -8.75 -1.46
CA ILE A 114 -8.97 -7.30 -1.31
C ILE A 114 -10.33 -6.70 -0.92
N ALA A 115 -10.33 -5.63 -0.13
CA ALA A 115 -11.55 -4.94 0.33
C ALA A 115 -11.43 -3.42 0.17
N PRO A 116 -12.53 -2.70 -0.12
CA PRO A 116 -12.55 -1.24 -0.12
C PRO A 116 -12.56 -0.64 1.30
N GLU A 117 -12.83 -1.45 2.33
CA GLU A 117 -12.69 -1.06 3.74
C GLU A 117 -11.28 -1.34 4.27
N TYR A 118 -10.60 -0.25 4.67
CA TYR A 118 -9.31 -0.30 5.33
C TYR A 118 -9.41 -1.01 6.69
N THR A 119 -10.40 -0.66 7.52
CA THR A 119 -10.56 -1.25 8.86
C THR A 119 -10.83 -2.74 8.80
N TYR A 120 -11.64 -3.18 7.83
CA TYR A 120 -11.85 -4.60 7.56
C TYR A 120 -10.54 -5.33 7.25
N SER A 121 -9.75 -4.78 6.31
CA SER A 121 -8.46 -5.39 5.93
C SER A 121 -7.42 -5.35 7.06
N GLN A 122 -7.42 -4.30 7.87
CA GLN A 122 -6.56 -4.17 9.03
C GLN A 122 -6.91 -5.20 10.11
N SER A 123 -8.19 -5.55 10.28
CA SER A 123 -8.66 -6.46 11.33
C SER A 123 -8.08 -7.88 11.23
N TYR A 124 -7.62 -8.29 10.05
CA TYR A 124 -6.93 -9.56 9.84
C TYR A 124 -5.53 -9.62 10.48
N LEU A 125 -4.96 -8.46 10.84
CA LEU A 125 -3.69 -8.37 11.52
C LEU A 125 -3.90 -8.30 13.03
N THR A 126 -3.28 -9.22 13.75
CA THR A 126 -3.36 -9.31 15.21
C THR A 126 -1.97 -9.54 15.79
N ASN A 127 -1.82 -9.51 17.10
CA ASN A 127 -0.53 -9.83 17.74
C ASN A 127 -0.06 -11.27 17.40
N ARG A 128 -1.00 -12.20 17.18
CA ARG A 128 -0.70 -13.59 16.78
C ARG A 128 -0.43 -13.73 15.29
N ASN A 129 -0.89 -12.76 14.49
CA ASN A 129 -0.70 -12.72 13.05
C ASN A 129 -0.28 -11.29 12.63
N PRO A 130 0.96 -10.88 12.98
CA PRO A 130 1.48 -9.57 12.60
C PRO A 130 1.66 -9.48 11.09
N GLY A 131 1.75 -8.26 10.58
CA GLY A 131 1.80 -8.06 9.14
C GLY A 131 1.68 -6.62 8.70
N VAL A 132 1.34 -6.45 7.44
CA VAL A 132 1.33 -5.17 6.73
C VAL A 132 0.01 -5.03 5.99
N VAL A 133 -0.67 -3.89 6.13
CA VAL A 133 -1.76 -3.54 5.22
C VAL A 133 -1.18 -2.79 4.03
N ILE A 134 -1.49 -3.30 2.85
CA ILE A 134 -1.20 -2.64 1.59
C ILE A 134 -2.46 -1.93 1.10
N GLU A 135 -2.30 -0.68 0.67
CA GLU A 135 -3.27 0.11 -0.08
C GLU A 135 -2.93 0.02 -1.58
N PHE A 136 -3.94 -0.30 -2.38
CA PHE A 136 -3.93 -0.33 -3.82
C PHE A 136 -4.83 0.81 -4.32
N SER A 137 -4.25 1.81 -4.98
CA SER A 137 -5.01 2.93 -5.56
C SER A 137 -5.27 2.66 -7.04
N THR A 138 -6.51 2.77 -7.48
CA THR A 138 -6.89 2.72 -8.90
C THR A 138 -6.76 4.10 -9.57
N ILE A 139 -6.83 4.13 -10.90
CA ILE A 139 -6.74 5.37 -11.69
C ILE A 139 -7.87 6.38 -11.38
N GLU A 140 -9.05 5.88 -11.00
CA GLU A 140 -10.21 6.69 -10.61
C GLU A 140 -11.12 5.90 -9.66
N PRO A 141 -12.04 6.55 -8.93
CA PRO A 141 -13.05 5.88 -8.13
C PRO A 141 -13.90 4.91 -8.95
N SER A 142 -14.38 3.84 -8.31
CA SER A 142 -15.26 2.82 -8.91
C SER A 142 -14.63 1.99 -10.03
N TRP A 143 -13.39 2.28 -10.43
CA TRP A 143 -12.76 1.68 -11.60
C TRP A 143 -12.73 0.15 -11.55
N LEU A 144 -12.25 -0.41 -10.43
CA LEU A 144 -12.16 -1.86 -10.25
C LEU A 144 -13.54 -2.51 -10.16
N TYR A 145 -14.51 -1.83 -9.54
CA TYR A 145 -15.89 -2.30 -9.50
C TYR A 145 -16.54 -2.33 -10.88
N ASN A 146 -16.36 -1.27 -11.67
CA ASN A 146 -16.88 -1.19 -13.02
C ASN A 146 -16.28 -2.26 -13.93
N ASP A 147 -14.98 -2.54 -13.78
CA ASP A 147 -14.34 -3.60 -14.55
C ASP A 147 -14.82 -4.98 -14.12
N PHE A 148 -14.62 -5.35 -12.85
CA PHE A 148 -14.93 -6.70 -12.38
C PHE A 148 -16.44 -6.98 -12.37
N THR A 149 -17.24 -6.14 -11.72
CA THR A 149 -18.67 -6.44 -11.50
C THR A 149 -19.52 -6.02 -12.69
N VAL A 150 -19.39 -4.78 -13.17
CA VAL A 150 -20.32 -4.26 -14.19
C VAL A 150 -20.04 -4.84 -15.57
N LYS A 151 -18.77 -4.86 -16.01
CA LYS A 151 -18.41 -5.38 -17.35
C LYS A 151 -18.27 -6.89 -17.36
N HIS A 152 -17.53 -7.43 -16.40
CA HIS A 152 -17.14 -8.85 -16.38
C HIS A 152 -17.98 -9.73 -15.44
N GLN A 153 -19.07 -9.17 -14.89
CA GLN A 153 -20.13 -9.88 -14.15
C GLN A 153 -19.63 -10.66 -12.92
N CYS A 154 -18.46 -10.31 -12.40
CA CYS A 154 -17.89 -10.92 -11.21
C CYS A 154 -18.73 -10.57 -9.96
N GLN A 155 -19.23 -11.57 -9.26
CA GLN A 155 -19.95 -11.38 -7.99
C GLN A 155 -18.97 -11.18 -6.83
N TYR A 156 -18.96 -9.98 -6.28
CA TYR A 156 -18.24 -9.65 -5.06
C TYR A 156 -19.01 -10.12 -3.81
N LYS A 157 -18.32 -10.25 -2.66
CA LYS A 157 -18.98 -10.56 -1.38
C LYS A 157 -19.24 -9.28 -0.61
N ALA A 158 -20.41 -9.15 0.01
CA ALA A 158 -20.82 -7.93 0.71
C ALA A 158 -19.95 -7.53 1.92
N GLU A 159 -19.10 -8.43 2.44
CA GLU A 159 -18.18 -8.13 3.54
C GLU A 159 -17.15 -7.06 3.16
N GLY A 160 -16.68 -6.29 4.14
CA GLY A 160 -15.64 -5.29 3.96
C GLY A 160 -15.98 -4.18 2.95
N GLY A 161 -17.26 -3.82 2.81
CA GLY A 161 -17.76 -2.88 1.81
C GLY A 161 -17.83 -3.42 0.39
N GLY A 162 -17.50 -4.70 0.18
CA GLY A 162 -17.59 -5.37 -1.12
C GLY A 162 -16.25 -5.96 -1.57
N THR A 163 -15.93 -7.18 -1.14
CA THR A 163 -14.63 -7.80 -1.38
C THR A 163 -14.55 -8.63 -2.66
N TYR A 164 -13.34 -8.65 -3.24
CA TYR A 164 -12.97 -9.55 -4.33
C TYR A 164 -11.92 -10.56 -3.87
N GLY A 165 -12.17 -11.83 -4.15
CA GLY A 165 -11.19 -12.90 -3.99
C GLY A 165 -10.34 -13.05 -5.25
N LEU A 166 -9.07 -12.66 -5.16
CA LEU A 166 -8.08 -12.73 -6.24
C LEU A 166 -7.47 -14.12 -6.43
N GLY A 167 -7.68 -15.04 -5.49
CA GLY A 167 -7.11 -16.39 -5.53
C GLY A 167 -7.77 -17.31 -6.56
N VAL A 168 -7.19 -18.50 -6.74
CA VAL A 168 -7.62 -19.51 -7.73
C VAL A 168 -9.11 -19.91 -7.62
N THR A 169 -9.65 -20.02 -6.41
CA THR A 169 -11.05 -20.39 -6.12
C THR A 169 -11.89 -19.19 -5.67
N GLY A 170 -11.52 -17.99 -6.10
CA GLY A 170 -12.15 -16.73 -5.67
C GLY A 170 -13.33 -16.28 -6.51
N THR A 171 -13.46 -14.96 -6.62
CA THR A 171 -14.53 -14.28 -7.37
C THR A 171 -14.58 -14.71 -8.84
N SER A 172 -13.45 -15.12 -9.43
CA SER A 172 -13.34 -15.57 -10.81
C SER A 172 -14.40 -16.61 -11.22
N ALA A 173 -14.85 -17.47 -10.30
CA ALA A 173 -15.84 -18.50 -10.57
C ALA A 173 -17.19 -17.96 -11.07
N SER A 174 -17.53 -16.72 -10.70
CA SER A 174 -18.79 -16.03 -11.01
C SER A 174 -18.70 -15.04 -12.17
N CYS A 175 -17.49 -14.76 -12.66
CA CYS A 175 -17.28 -13.84 -13.76
C CYS A 175 -17.69 -14.44 -15.11
N ASP A 176 -17.66 -13.62 -16.16
CA ASP A 176 -17.77 -14.06 -17.55
C ASP A 176 -16.68 -15.09 -17.95
N ALA A 177 -16.84 -15.67 -19.13
CA ALA A 177 -15.96 -16.74 -19.61
C ALA A 177 -14.48 -16.33 -19.69
N GLU A 178 -14.18 -15.07 -20.00
CA GLU A 178 -12.80 -14.59 -20.11
C GLU A 178 -12.16 -14.46 -18.74
N TYR A 179 -12.79 -13.73 -17.82
CA TYR A 179 -12.25 -13.47 -16.48
C TYR A 179 -12.25 -14.71 -15.61
N LYS A 180 -13.20 -15.63 -15.84
CA LYS A 180 -13.20 -16.96 -15.22
C LYS A 180 -12.02 -17.80 -15.68
N ARG A 181 -11.71 -17.79 -16.99
CA ARG A 181 -10.60 -18.56 -17.56
C ARG A 181 -9.24 -18.01 -17.15
N ILE A 182 -9.08 -16.68 -17.13
CA ILE A 182 -7.80 -16.04 -16.78
C ILE A 182 -7.60 -15.99 -15.26
N GLY A 183 -8.67 -15.76 -14.50
CA GLY A 183 -8.64 -15.50 -13.07
C GLY A 183 -8.37 -14.03 -12.75
N ILE A 184 -9.26 -13.40 -11.97
CA ILE A 184 -9.20 -11.95 -11.70
C ILE A 184 -7.93 -11.51 -10.97
N GLY A 185 -7.29 -12.38 -10.19
CA GLY A 185 -5.99 -12.06 -9.58
C GLY A 185 -4.86 -11.94 -10.59
N ASN A 186 -4.89 -12.73 -11.68
CA ASN A 186 -3.92 -12.61 -12.76
C ASN A 186 -4.13 -11.31 -13.55
N ILE A 187 -5.39 -10.92 -13.76
CA ILE A 187 -5.75 -9.63 -14.36
C ILE A 187 -5.27 -8.48 -13.48
N PHE A 188 -5.54 -8.55 -12.17
CA PHE A 188 -5.08 -7.57 -11.18
C PHE A 188 -3.55 -7.43 -11.17
N ASN A 189 -2.83 -8.55 -11.19
CA ASN A 189 -1.36 -8.57 -11.31
C ASN A 189 -0.87 -7.96 -12.63
N GLY A 190 -1.61 -8.14 -13.73
CA GLY A 190 -1.34 -7.46 -15.00
C GLY A 190 -1.43 -5.93 -14.88
N TRP A 191 -2.38 -5.42 -14.08
CA TRP A 191 -2.54 -3.98 -13.84
C TRP A 191 -1.49 -3.39 -12.89
N LEU A 192 -1.01 -4.18 -11.92
CA LEU A 192 0.11 -3.81 -11.05
C LEU A 192 1.43 -3.72 -11.82
N SER A 193 1.69 -4.67 -12.72
CA SER A 193 2.98 -4.79 -13.41
C SER A 193 3.06 -4.04 -14.74
N GLY A 194 1.91 -3.73 -15.35
CA GLY A 194 1.79 -3.04 -16.63
C GLY A 194 2.41 -1.63 -16.66
N LYS A 195 2.69 -1.13 -17.87
CA LYS A 195 3.19 0.22 -18.12
C LYS A 195 2.30 0.93 -19.14
N PRO A 196 1.66 2.07 -18.78
CA PRO A 196 1.61 2.68 -17.44
C PRO A 196 0.90 1.76 -16.43
N ALA A 197 1.32 1.84 -15.16
CA ALA A 197 0.67 1.08 -14.09
C ALA A 197 -0.75 1.65 -13.88
N LYS A 198 -1.73 0.76 -13.74
CA LYS A 198 -3.13 1.16 -13.46
C LYS A 198 -3.46 1.10 -11.96
N ILE A 199 -2.57 0.48 -11.20
CA ILE A 199 -2.69 0.34 -9.75
C ILE A 199 -1.37 0.76 -9.12
N ASP A 200 -1.46 1.72 -8.21
CA ASP A 200 -0.35 2.17 -7.38
C ASP A 200 -0.41 1.50 -6.00
N VAL A 201 0.76 1.27 -5.41
CA VAL A 201 0.90 0.51 -4.15
C VAL A 201 1.52 1.38 -3.06
N ILE A 202 0.89 1.41 -1.89
CA ILE A 202 1.38 2.10 -0.70
C ILE A 202 1.26 1.18 0.53
N ILE A 203 2.30 1.13 1.37
CA ILE A 203 2.20 0.54 2.71
C ILE A 203 1.44 1.53 3.58
N SER A 204 0.28 1.12 4.11
CA SER A 204 -0.58 1.99 4.93
C SER A 204 -0.39 1.79 6.43
N TYR A 205 -0.17 0.54 6.85
CA TYR A 205 -0.13 0.13 8.24
C TYR A 205 0.79 -1.08 8.43
N VAL A 206 1.49 -1.13 9.57
CA VAL A 206 2.33 -2.26 9.97
C VAL A 206 2.05 -2.60 11.44
N LEU A 207 1.78 -3.88 11.72
CA LEU A 207 1.74 -4.43 13.07
C LEU A 207 2.91 -5.39 13.24
N LEU A 208 3.74 -5.12 14.24
CA LEU A 208 4.91 -5.92 14.60
C LEU A 208 4.67 -6.58 15.96
N ALA A 209 5.04 -7.85 16.07
CA ALA A 209 5.12 -8.50 17.37
C ALA A 209 6.40 -8.08 18.11
N LYS A 210 6.35 -8.03 19.44
CA LYS A 210 7.52 -7.87 20.30
C LYS A 210 7.97 -9.21 20.88
#